data_AF-A0A924ZI40-F1
#
_entry.id   AF-A0A924ZI40-F1
#
_cell.length_a   1.000
_cell.length_b   1.000
_cell.length_c   1.000
_cell.angle_alpha   90.00
_cell.angle_beta   90.00
_cell.angle_gamma   90.00
#
_symmetry.space_group_name_H-M   'P 1'
#
loop_
_entity.id
_entity.type
_entity.pdbx_description
1 polymer ?
#
loop_
_entity_poly.entity_id
_entity_poly.type
_entity_poly.pdbx_seq_one_letter_code
_entity_poly.pdbx_strand_id
1 'polypeptide(L)'
;MESAMPIPEPDYGPDPHDSLLMRLLASVIIAVMLSIAQTILYAMTVVQFILILTRRGRPNVELAWAGKRLGDWQAKSARYLTGADDEKPWPWTPLD
;
A
#
# COMPACT_ATOMS: atom_id res chain seq x y z
N MET A 1 31.43 32.13 -16.14
CA MET A 1 30.10 31.75 -16.65
C MET A 1 29.86 30.33 -16.19
N GLU A 2 29.31 30.18 -14.98
CA GLU A 2 29.00 28.87 -14.38
C GLU A 2 27.87 28.26 -15.22
N SER A 3 28.21 27.30 -16.08
CA SER A 3 27.22 26.50 -16.78
C SER A 3 26.52 25.63 -15.75
N ALA A 4 25.38 26.11 -15.25
CA ALA A 4 24.50 25.34 -14.39
C ALA A 4 24.21 24.01 -15.10
N MET A 5 24.65 22.90 -14.51
CA MET A 5 24.25 21.57 -14.96
C MET A 5 22.73 21.53 -15.01
N PRO A 6 22.11 21.07 -16.12
CA PRO A 6 20.69 20.79 -16.12
C PRO A 6 20.45 19.73 -15.05
N ILE A 7 19.64 20.08 -14.06
CA ILE A 7 19.15 19.13 -13.06
C ILE A 7 18.46 18.01 -13.87
N PRO A 8 18.88 16.75 -13.76
CA PRO A 8 18.20 15.66 -14.46
C PRO A 8 16.74 15.70 -14.01
N GLU A 9 15.83 15.93 -14.96
CA GLU A 9 14.41 15.80 -14.69
C GLU A 9 14.18 14.37 -14.20
N PRO A 10 13.46 14.16 -13.08
CA PRO A 10 13.13 12.83 -12.63
C PRO A 10 12.39 12.11 -13.76
N ASP A 11 12.97 11.00 -14.24
CA ASP A 11 12.38 10.14 -15.25
C ASP A 11 11.15 9.45 -14.65
N TYR A 12 10.00 10.09 -14.82
CA TYR A 12 8.68 9.57 -14.46
C TYR A 12 8.00 8.91 -15.67
N GLY A 13 8.81 8.37 -16.60
CA GLY A 13 8.30 7.63 -17.75
C GLY A 13 7.86 6.22 -17.34
N PRO A 14 6.69 5.74 -17.78
CA PRO A 14 6.31 4.34 -17.56
C PRO A 14 7.39 3.44 -18.16
N ASP A 15 7.86 2.48 -17.36
CA ASP A 15 8.90 1.53 -17.74
C ASP A 15 8.49 0.86 -19.08
N PRO A 16 9.24 1.02 -20.18
CA PRO A 16 8.83 0.64 -21.54
C PRO A 16 8.47 -0.85 -21.73
N HIS A 17 8.71 -1.66 -20.71
CA HIS A 17 8.55 -3.11 -20.71
C HIS A 17 7.32 -3.63 -19.96
N ASP A 18 6.55 -2.80 -19.24
CA ASP A 18 5.35 -3.29 -18.58
C ASP A 18 4.18 -3.34 -19.58
N SER A 19 4.01 -4.49 -20.23
CA SER A 19 2.89 -4.72 -21.14
C SER A 19 1.55 -4.44 -20.42
N LEU A 20 0.59 -3.80 -21.11
CA LEU A 20 -0.74 -3.49 -20.57
C LEU A 20 -1.40 -4.72 -19.90
N LEU A 21 -1.14 -5.92 -20.45
CA LEU A 21 -1.60 -7.20 -19.91
C LEU A 21 -0.95 -7.55 -18.57
N MET A 22 0.34 -7.28 -18.40
CA MET A 22 1.05 -7.51 -17.14
C MET A 22 0.55 -6.56 -16.05
N ARG A 23 0.31 -5.29 -16.41
CA ARG A 23 -0.33 -4.32 -15.52
C ARG A 23 -1.73 -4.77 -15.10
N LEU A 24 -2.55 -5.25 -16.04
CA LEU A 24 -3.89 -5.79 -15.75
C LEU A 24 -3.81 -6.99 -14.79
N LEU A 25 -2.89 -7.94 -15.04
CA LEU A 25 -2.72 -9.10 -14.19
C LEU A 25 -2.33 -8.71 -12.76
N ALA A 26 -1.36 -7.80 -12.61
CA ALA A 26 -0.96 -7.27 -11.31
C ALA A 26 -2.13 -6.57 -10.61
N SER A 27 -2.92 -5.76 -11.33
CA SER A 27 -4.10 -5.10 -10.77
C SER A 27 -5.14 -6.08 -10.24
N VAL A 28 -5.40 -7.19 -10.95
CA VAL A 28 -6.32 -8.24 -10.48
C VAL A 28 -5.80 -8.89 -9.20
N ILE A 29 -4.50 -9.22 -9.14
CA ILE A 29 -3.89 -9.81 -7.95
C ILE A 29 -4.01 -8.84 -6.76
N ILE A 30 -3.68 -7.56 -6.95
CA ILE A 30 -3.76 -6.53 -5.90
C ILE A 30 -5.22 -6.34 -5.44
N ALA A 31 -6.19 -6.35 -6.36
CA ALA A 31 -7.60 -6.27 -6.01
C ALA A 31 -8.06 -7.45 -5.13
N VAL A 32 -7.61 -8.67 -5.44
CA VAL A 32 -7.86 -9.85 -4.60
C VAL A 32 -7.20 -9.71 -3.22
N MET A 33 -5.94 -9.26 -3.19
CA MET A 33 -5.24 -8.99 -1.93
C MET A 33 -5.93 -7.92 -1.09
N LEU A 34 -6.48 -6.87 -1.70
CA LEU A 34 -7.25 -5.82 -1.02
C LEU A 34 -8.50 -6.39 -0.35
N SER A 35 -9.19 -7.33 -1.00
CA SER A 35 -10.35 -8.03 -0.40
C SER A 35 -9.95 -8.79 0.86
N ILE A 36 -8.82 -9.49 0.82
CA ILE A 36 -8.26 -10.21 1.98
C ILE A 36 -7.86 -9.22 3.07
N ALA A 37 -7.13 -8.16 2.72
CA ALA A 37 -6.72 -7.10 3.63
C ALA A 37 -7.92 -6.44 4.33
N GLN A 38 -9.01 -6.19 3.60
CA GLN A 38 -10.22 -5.63 4.18
C GLN A 38 -10.84 -6.56 5.23
N THR A 39 -10.86 -7.86 4.96
CA THR A 39 -11.36 -8.87 5.90
C THR A 39 -10.47 -8.94 7.15
N ILE A 40 -9.15 -8.89 6.97
CA ILE A 40 -8.19 -8.82 8.08
C ILE A 40 -8.41 -7.55 8.90
N LEU A 41 -8.61 -6.38 8.26
CA LEU A 41 -8.88 -5.12 8.94
C LEU A 41 -10.15 -5.20 9.81
N TYR A 42 -11.22 -5.80 9.29
CA TYR A 42 -12.44 -6.03 10.06
C TYR A 42 -12.18 -6.94 11.27
N ALA A 43 -11.45 -8.05 11.08
CA ALA A 43 -11.09 -8.93 12.19
C ALA A 43 -10.24 -8.21 13.24
N MET A 44 -9.23 -7.45 12.83
CA MET A 44 -8.38 -6.64 13.72
C MET A 44 -9.21 -5.60 14.49
N THR A 45 -10.18 -4.97 13.84
CA THR A 45 -11.07 -3.99 14.47
C THR A 45 -11.91 -4.65 15.57
N VAL A 46 -12.50 -5.81 15.30
CA VAL A 46 -13.26 -6.58 16.30
C VAL A 46 -12.36 -6.97 17.49
N VAL A 47 -11.17 -7.51 17.21
CA VAL A 47 -10.20 -7.89 18.26
C VAL A 47 -9.79 -6.67 19.09
N GLN A 48 -9.53 -5.53 18.45
CA GLN A 48 -9.18 -4.29 19.15
C GLN A 48 -10.27 -3.86 20.13
N PHE A 49 -11.54 -3.90 19.72
CA PHE A 49 -12.65 -3.55 20.61
C PHE A 49 -12.77 -4.51 21.81
N ILE A 50 -12.60 -5.81 21.59
CA ILE A 50 -12.60 -6.81 22.68
C ILE A 50 -11.47 -6.51 23.68
N LEU A 51 -10.27 -6.18 23.19
CA LEU A 51 -9.13 -5.85 24.04
C LEU A 51 -9.34 -4.56 24.82
N ILE A 52 -9.90 -3.53 24.19
CA ILE A 52 -10.24 -2.26 24.85
C ILE A 52 -11.24 -2.51 26.00
N LEU A 53 -12.27 -3.32 25.76
CA LEU A 53 -13.27 -3.66 26.78
C LEU A 53 -12.64 -4.40 27.97
N THR A 54 -11.72 -5.31 27.70
CA THR A 54 -11.06 -6.12 28.74
C THR A 54 -9.96 -5.35 29.49
N ARG A 55 -9.30 -4.39 28.84
CA ARG A 55 -8.13 -3.65 29.36
C ARG A 55 -8.45 -2.24 29.85
N ARG A 56 -9.68 -2.00 30.32
CA ARG A 56 -10.14 -0.70 30.85
C ARG A 56 -9.91 0.47 29.89
N GLY A 57 -10.24 0.27 28.61
CA GLY A 57 -10.17 1.32 27.60
C GLY A 57 -8.82 1.49 26.92
N ARG A 58 -7.80 0.68 27.25
CA ARG A 58 -6.47 0.82 26.64
C ARG A 58 -6.36 0.04 25.32
N PRO A 59 -6.02 0.69 24.19
CA PRO A 59 -5.80 0.01 22.92
C PRO A 59 -4.56 -0.90 22.97
N ASN A 60 -4.57 -1.97 22.16
CA ASN A 60 -3.37 -2.78 21.95
C ASN A 60 -2.46 -2.09 20.93
N VAL A 61 -1.24 -1.76 21.36
CA VAL A 61 -0.24 -1.03 20.56
C VAL A 61 0.23 -1.85 19.37
N GLU A 62 0.51 -3.14 19.55
CA GLU A 62 0.96 -4.03 18.47
C GLU A 62 -0.10 -4.17 17.37
N LEU A 63 -1.36 -4.32 17.76
CA LEU A 63 -2.47 -4.42 16.82
C LEU A 63 -2.68 -3.09 16.06
N ALA A 64 -2.48 -1.96 16.73
CA ALA A 64 -2.52 -0.64 16.10
C ALA A 64 -1.38 -0.43 15.09
N TRP A 65 -0.15 -0.83 15.42
CA TRP A 65 0.99 -0.79 14.49
C TRP A 65 0.80 -1.71 13.28
N ALA A 66 0.25 -2.90 13.49
CA ALA A 66 -0.13 -3.78 12.39
C ALA A 66 -1.17 -3.11 11.48
N GLY A 67 -2.17 -2.43 12.06
CA GLY A 67 -3.21 -1.73 11.31
C GLY A 67 -2.65 -0.56 10.49
N LYS A 68 -1.69 0.19 11.06
CA LYS A 68 -0.98 1.26 10.34
C LYS A 68 -0.28 0.72 9.09
N ARG A 69 0.53 -0.33 9.23
CA ARG A 69 1.25 -0.94 8.09
C ARG A 69 0.30 -1.46 7.01
N LEU A 70 -0.82 -2.06 7.42
CA LEU A 70 -1.86 -2.50 6.49
C LEU A 70 -2.48 -1.32 5.74
N GLY A 71 -2.79 -0.23 6.43
CA GLY A 71 -3.34 0.99 5.83
C GLY A 71 -2.38 1.66 4.84
N ASP A 72 -1.10 1.76 5.20
CA ASP A 72 -0.06 2.31 4.33
C ASP A 72 0.04 1.50 3.01
N TRP A 73 -0.02 0.16 3.10
CA TRP A 73 -0.09 -0.71 1.94
C TRP A 73 -1.37 -0.53 1.10
N GLN A 74 -2.53 -0.44 1.74
CA GLN A 74 -3.81 -0.25 1.05
C GLN A 74 -3.82 1.08 0.27
N ALA A 75 -3.25 2.14 0.84
CA ALA A 75 -3.12 3.44 0.17
C ALA A 75 -2.24 3.37 -1.08
N LYS A 76 -1.06 2.74 -0.99
CA LYS A 76 -0.17 2.52 -2.14
C LYS A 76 -0.86 1.67 -3.22
N SER A 77 -1.55 0.62 -2.81
CA SER A 77 -2.32 -0.27 -3.71
C SER A 77 -3.42 0.47 -4.45
N ALA A 78 -4.17 1.34 -3.77
CA ALA A 78 -5.21 2.14 -4.41
C ALA A 78 -4.63 3.07 -5.49
N ARG A 79 -3.50 3.72 -5.22
CA ARG A 79 -2.83 4.61 -6.19
C ARG A 79 -2.39 3.85 -7.44
N TYR A 80 -1.79 2.67 -7.27
CA TYR A 80 -1.41 1.81 -8.40
C TYR A 80 -2.63 1.40 -9.24
N LEU A 81 -3.70 0.93 -8.59
CA LEU A 81 -4.91 0.48 -9.29
C LEU A 81 -5.60 1.60 -10.08
N THR A 82 -5.58 2.83 -9.57
CA THR A 82 -6.18 3.99 -10.24
C THR A 82 -5.23 4.67 -11.24
N GLY A 83 -3.98 4.20 -11.36
CA GLY A 83 -2.96 4.82 -12.22
C GLY A 83 -2.49 6.18 -11.71
N ALA A 84 -2.62 6.46 -10.41
CA ALA A 84 -2.03 7.64 -9.78
C ALA A 84 -0.55 7.44 -9.46
N ASP A 85 -0.08 6.20 -9.46
CA ASP A 85 1.29 5.78 -9.25
C ASP A 85 1.55 4.55 -10.13
N ASP A 86 2.74 4.44 -10.72
CA ASP A 86 3.15 3.28 -11.52
C ASP A 86 3.99 2.28 -10.69
N GLU A 87 4.36 2.65 -9.47
CA GLU A 87 5.10 1.77 -8.57
C GLU A 87 4.18 0.66 -8.02
N LYS A 88 4.54 -0.59 -8.32
CA LYS A 88 3.81 -1.77 -7.81
C LYS A 88 3.92 -1.85 -6.28
N PRO A 89 2.81 -2.04 -5.54
CA PRO A 89 2.85 -2.24 -4.09
C PRO A 89 3.48 -3.60 -3.72
N TRP A 90 3.69 -3.85 -2.44
CA TRP A 90 4.07 -5.19 -1.95
C TRP A 90 3.10 -6.27 -2.49
N PRO A 91 3.57 -7.44 -2.96
CA PRO A 91 4.88 -8.05 -2.72
C PRO A 91 6.04 -7.66 -3.66
N TRP A 92 5.79 -6.85 -4.69
CA TRP A 92 6.85 -6.52 -5.66
C TRP A 92 7.86 -5.51 -5.13
N THR A 93 7.38 -4.57 -4.31
CA THR A 93 8.22 -3.53 -3.70
C THR A 93 8.06 -3.58 -2.18
N PRO A 94 9.12 -3.27 -1.40
CA PRO A 94 9.01 -3.22 0.05
C PRO A 94 7.93 -2.25 0.56
N LEU A 95 7.44 -2.51 1.77
CA LEU A 95 6.61 -1.58 2.52
C LEU A 95 7.50 -0.45 3.03
N ASP A 96 7.18 0.79 2.66
CA ASP A 96 7.82 2.02 3.15
C ASP A 96 7.49 2.30 4.63
#